data_AF-A0A954LP27-F1
#
_entry.id   AF-A0A954LP27-F1
#
_cell.length_a   1.000
_cell.length_b   1.000
_cell.length_c   1.000
_cell.angle_alpha   90.00
_cell.angle_beta   90.00
_cell.angle_gamma   90.00
#
_symmetry.space_group_name_H-M   'P 1'
#
loop_
_entity.id
_entity.type
_entity.pdbx_description
1 polymer ?
#
loop_
_entity_poly.entity_id
_entity_poly.type
_entity_poly.pdbx_seq_one_letter_code
_entity_poly.pdbx_strand_id
1 'polypeptide(L)'
;TTLDFQLPPSLRGLQLDRLRVSVDVNAPDRKFELVALDPNQPKESRLLAEKESPVGLLQFDLVAESLPAINDEQTFRLGFDVGPLAGDVANEGETAEEKSHNWQFRRVWIEAWGKMPE
;
A
#
# COMPACT_ATOMS: atom_id res chain seq x y z
N THR A 1 4.42 -6.54 -2.60
CA THR A 1 4.40 -5.82 -3.89
C THR A 1 4.51 -4.33 -3.65
N THR A 2 5.21 -3.60 -4.52
CA THR A 2 5.33 -2.14 -4.43
C THR A 2 4.84 -1.49 -5.72
N LEU A 3 4.11 -0.39 -5.61
CA LEU A 3 3.60 0.38 -6.74
C LEU A 3 4.02 1.86 -6.60
N ASP A 4 4.56 2.38 -7.69
CA ASP A 4 4.87 3.80 -7.85
C ASP A 4 3.73 4.50 -8.57
N PHE A 5 3.26 5.60 -7.99
CA PHE A 5 2.19 6.41 -8.55
C PHE A 5 2.74 7.78 -8.87
N GLN A 6 2.83 8.05 -10.17
CA GLN A 6 3.21 9.35 -10.67
C GLN A 6 1.96 10.21 -10.88
N LEU A 7 1.92 11.39 -10.27
CA LEU A 7 0.88 12.37 -10.56
C LEU A 7 1.05 12.87 -12.01
N PRO A 8 -0.06 13.04 -12.76
CA PRO A 8 -0.02 13.66 -14.07
C PRO A 8 0.71 15.01 -14.05
N PRO A 9 1.47 15.39 -15.10
CA PRO A 9 2.18 16.67 -15.12
C PRO A 9 1.28 17.90 -14.90
N SER A 10 -0.01 17.82 -15.27
CA SER A 10 -1.00 18.86 -15.03
C SER A 10 -1.33 19.10 -13.56
N LEU A 11 -0.99 18.14 -12.69
CA LEU A 11 -1.14 18.21 -11.23
C LEU A 11 0.20 18.46 -10.54
N ARG A 12 1.22 18.93 -11.27
CA ARG A 12 2.51 19.27 -10.65
C ARG A 12 2.31 20.36 -9.60
N GLY A 13 2.85 20.12 -8.40
CA GLY A 13 2.73 21.03 -7.26
C GLY A 13 1.50 20.76 -6.41
N LEU A 14 0.64 19.82 -6.79
CA LEU A 14 -0.51 19.40 -5.98
C LEU A 14 -0.07 19.04 -4.57
N GLN A 15 -0.65 19.73 -3.59
CA GLN A 15 -0.54 19.36 -2.19
C GLN A 15 -1.67 18.40 -1.89
N LEU A 16 -1.35 17.12 -1.75
CA LEU A 16 -2.34 16.09 -1.38
C LEU A 16 -2.96 16.42 -0.03
N ASP A 17 -4.29 16.39 0.03
CA ASP A 17 -5.06 16.53 1.27
C ASP A 17 -5.73 15.21 1.67
N ARG A 18 -6.03 14.36 0.69
CA ARG A 18 -6.62 13.04 0.87
C ARG A 18 -6.15 12.07 -0.21
N LEU A 19 -5.96 10.81 0.19
CA LEU A 19 -5.74 9.69 -0.70
C LEU A 19 -6.70 8.55 -0.33
N ARG A 20 -7.48 8.06 -1.28
CA ARG A 20 -8.24 6.83 -1.12
C ARG A 20 -7.55 5.73 -1.89
N VAL A 21 -7.09 4.71 -1.17
CA VAL A 21 -6.52 3.50 -1.75
C VAL A 21 -7.58 2.42 -1.65
N SER A 22 -7.90 1.81 -2.78
CA SER A 22 -8.86 0.71 -2.82
C SER A 22 -8.23 -0.51 -3.45
N VAL A 23 -8.41 -1.66 -2.81
CA VAL A 23 -7.76 -2.91 -3.16
C VAL A 23 -8.79 -4.03 -3.14
N ASP A 24 -9.02 -4.67 -4.28
CA ASP A 24 -9.75 -5.93 -4.36
C ASP A 24 -8.75 -7.07 -4.15
N VAL A 25 -8.82 -7.68 -2.97
CA VAL A 25 -7.90 -8.73 -2.52
C VAL A 25 -8.67 -9.98 -2.14
N ASN A 26 -8.12 -11.14 -2.50
CA ASN A 26 -8.53 -12.41 -1.93
C ASN A 26 -7.31 -12.96 -1.21
N ALA A 27 -7.27 -12.91 0.11
CA ALA A 27 -6.19 -13.48 0.92
C ALA A 27 -6.78 -14.04 2.23
N PRO A 28 -7.63 -15.08 2.16
CA PRO A 28 -8.10 -15.75 3.36
C PRO A 28 -6.90 -16.28 4.17
N ASP A 29 -7.00 -16.23 5.49
CA ASP A 29 -5.99 -16.74 6.42
C ASP A 29 -4.61 -16.06 6.30
N ARG A 30 -4.59 -14.81 5.81
CA ARG A 30 -3.37 -13.99 5.64
C ARG A 30 -3.59 -12.57 6.16
N LYS A 31 -2.50 -11.91 6.56
CA LYS A 31 -2.52 -10.50 6.95
C LYS A 31 -2.16 -9.65 5.74
N PHE A 32 -2.98 -8.65 5.45
CA PHE A 32 -2.63 -7.59 4.49
C PHE A 32 -2.11 -6.37 5.23
N GLU A 33 -1.08 -5.75 4.66
CA GLU A 33 -0.52 -4.49 5.11
C GLU A 33 -0.43 -3.51 3.95
N LEU A 34 -0.90 -2.29 4.18
CA LEU A 34 -0.66 -1.13 3.32
C LEU A 34 0.39 -0.26 3.99
N VAL A 35 1.49 0.01 3.28
CA VAL A 35 2.59 0.82 3.79
C VAL A 35 2.89 1.99 2.85
N ALA A 36 3.24 3.14 3.42
CA ALA A 36 3.90 4.22 2.69
C ALA A 36 5.40 3.94 2.67
N LEU A 37 6.02 4.14 1.51
CA LEU A 37 7.47 4.06 1.35
C LEU A 37 7.97 5.43 0.92
N ASP A 38 9.05 5.91 1.53
CA ASP A 38 9.69 7.14 1.05
C ASP A 38 10.34 6.86 -0.33
N PRO A 39 9.90 7.56 -1.41
CA PRO A 39 10.49 7.38 -2.74
C PRO A 39 12.00 7.68 -2.78
N ASN A 40 12.50 8.55 -1.91
CA ASN A 40 13.91 8.91 -1.79
C ASN A 40 14.67 8.02 -0.80
N GLN A 41 13.97 7.37 0.15
CA GLN A 41 14.56 6.52 1.18
C GLN A 41 13.79 5.19 1.33
N PRO A 42 13.97 4.21 0.42
CA PRO A 42 13.12 3.01 0.37
C PRO A 42 13.16 2.11 1.61
N LYS A 43 14.13 2.30 2.51
CA LYS A 43 14.25 1.57 3.78
C LYS A 43 13.32 2.14 4.86
N GLU A 44 12.87 3.38 4.71
CA GLU A 44 11.87 3.98 5.57
C GLU A 44 10.49 3.59 5.05
N SER A 45 9.84 2.69 5.79
CA SER A 45 8.46 2.29 5.55
C SER A 45 7.62 2.65 6.75
N ARG A 46 6.36 2.99 6.51
CA ARG A 46 5.40 3.32 7.54
C ARG A 46 4.09 2.60 7.29
N LEU A 47 3.62 1.84 8.28
CA LEU A 47 2.33 1.17 8.23
C LEU A 47 1.21 2.20 8.20
N LEU A 48 0.36 2.09 7.17
CA LEU A 48 -0.81 2.94 6.97
C LEU A 48 -2.10 2.24 7.41
N ALA A 49 -2.21 0.94 7.09
CA ALA A 49 -3.33 0.12 7.47
C ALA A 49 -2.97 -1.37 7.44
N GLU A 50 -3.69 -2.17 8.21
CA GLU A 50 -3.59 -3.62 8.19
C GLU A 50 -4.97 -4.28 8.25
N LYS A 51 -5.07 -5.49 7.72
CA LYS A 51 -6.31 -6.28 7.75
C LYS A 51 -6.00 -7.77 7.81
N GLU A 52 -6.57 -8.45 8.80
CA GLU A 52 -6.51 -9.91 8.91
C GLU A 52 -7.55 -10.58 7.98
N SER A 53 -7.12 -11.66 7.33
CA SER A 53 -7.90 -12.50 6.41
C SER A 53 -8.74 -11.72 5.39
N PRO A 54 -8.15 -10.79 4.62
CA PRO A 54 -8.94 -9.89 3.80
C PRO A 54 -9.48 -10.61 2.56
N VAL A 55 -10.79 -10.47 2.36
CA VAL A 55 -11.48 -10.96 1.17
C VAL A 55 -12.44 -9.87 0.68
N GLY A 56 -12.33 -9.52 -0.59
CA GLY A 56 -13.13 -8.51 -1.27
C GLY A 56 -12.47 -7.14 -1.32
N LEU A 57 -13.31 -6.11 -1.41
CA LEU A 57 -12.86 -4.73 -1.57
C LEU A 57 -12.51 -4.10 -0.22
N LEU A 58 -11.24 -3.76 -0.04
CA LEU A 58 -10.75 -2.90 1.03
C LEU A 58 -10.67 -1.45 0.54
N GLN A 59 -11.08 -0.50 1.36
CA GLN A 59 -10.93 0.93 1.09
C GLN A 59 -10.27 1.62 2.28
N PHE A 60 -9.20 2.35 2.01
CA PHE A 60 -8.40 3.07 2.99
C PHE A 60 -8.41 4.55 2.65
N ASP A 61 -9.03 5.35 3.52
CA ASP A 61 -9.05 6.80 3.42
C ASP A 61 -7.90 7.38 4.26
N LEU A 62 -6.86 7.86 3.59
CA LEU A 62 -5.69 8.50 4.18
C LEU A 62 -5.85 10.01 4.13
N VAL A 63 -5.54 10.67 5.24
CA VAL A 63 -5.58 12.13 5.41
C VAL A 63 -4.38 12.62 6.20
N ALA A 64 -3.99 13.88 5.98
CA ALA A 64 -2.95 14.58 6.73
C ALA A 64 -1.67 13.74 6.92
N GLU A 65 -1.29 13.44 8.17
CA GLU A 65 -0.07 12.72 8.52
C GLU A 65 0.00 11.28 7.99
N SER A 66 -1.12 10.70 7.54
CA SER A 66 -1.16 9.35 6.92
C SER A 66 -0.88 9.37 5.40
N LEU A 67 -0.69 10.54 4.80
CA LEU A 67 -0.36 10.62 3.38
C LEU A 67 1.10 10.18 3.12
N PRO A 68 1.37 9.50 2.00
CA PRO A 68 2.73 9.19 1.59
C PRO A 68 3.46 10.47 1.18
N ALA A 69 4.78 10.49 1.38
CA ALA A 69 5.62 11.56 0.86
C ALA A 69 5.61 11.56 -0.67
N ILE A 70 5.59 12.75 -1.26
CA ILE A 70 5.71 12.95 -2.71
C ILE A 70 7.11 13.53 -2.97
N ASN A 71 7.86 12.93 -3.90
CA ASN A 71 9.18 13.45 -4.29
C ASN A 71 9.07 14.62 -5.29
N ASP A 72 10.22 15.20 -5.65
CA ASP A 72 10.30 16.30 -6.61
C ASP A 72 9.77 15.93 -8.01
N GLU A 73 9.79 14.63 -8.35
CA GLU A 73 9.23 14.08 -9.59
C GLU A 73 7.71 13.89 -9.53
N GLN A 74 7.05 14.32 -8.45
CA GLN A 74 5.62 14.17 -8.20
C GLN A 74 5.17 12.71 -8.14
N THR A 75 6.06 11.85 -7.63
CA THR A 75 5.82 10.43 -7.43
C THR A 75 5.69 10.14 -5.94
N PHE A 76 4.73 9.29 -5.59
CA PHE A 76 4.65 8.66 -4.28
C PHE A 76 4.62 7.14 -4.43
N ARG A 77 5.05 6.44 -3.38
CA ARG A 77 5.22 4.98 -3.41
C ARG A 77 4.39 4.33 -2.31
N LEU A 78 3.65 3.28 -2.68
CA LEU A 78 2.89 2.45 -1.75
C LEU A 78 3.35 0.99 -1.84
N GLY A 79 3.51 0.38 -0.67
CA GLY A 79 3.73 -1.06 -0.53
C GLY A 79 2.44 -1.76 -0.12
N PHE A 80 2.21 -2.93 -0.71
CA PHE A 80 1.11 -3.83 -0.43
C PHE A 80 1.73 -5.18 -0.08
N ASP A 81 1.66 -5.56 1.19
CA ASP A 81 2.18 -6.84 1.66
C ASP A 81 1.04 -7.78 2.06
N VAL A 82 1.23 -9.07 1.82
CA VAL A 82 0.30 -10.14 2.19
C VAL A 82 1.11 -11.28 2.81
N GLY A 83 1.21 -11.24 4.13
CA GLY A 83 1.97 -12.20 4.93
C GLY A 83 1.08 -13.26 5.58
N PRO A 84 1.66 -14.34 6.13
CA PRO A 84 0.94 -15.20 7.06
C PRO A 84 0.40 -14.37 8.24
N LEU A 85 -0.82 -14.68 8.70
CA LEU A 85 -1.32 -14.14 9.98
C LEU A 85 -0.31 -14.52 11.07
N ALA A 86 -0.08 -13.62 12.04
CA ALA A 86 0.92 -13.87 13.08
C ALA A 86 0.61 -15.16 13.86
N GLY A 87 1.43 -16.16 13.55
CA GLY A 87 1.70 -17.39 14.29
C GLY A 87 3.12 -17.91 14.04
N ASP A 88 3.83 -17.43 13.02
CA ASP A 88 5.20 -17.86 12.70
C ASP A 88 6.04 -16.71 12.09
N VAL A 89 6.50 -15.78 12.93
CA VAL A 89 7.65 -14.91 12.60
C VAL A 89 8.92 -15.42 13.33
N ALA A 90 8.91 -16.67 13.79
CA ALA A 90 10.01 -17.26 14.54
C ALA A 90 10.26 -18.71 14.13
N ASN A 91 10.51 -18.98 12.85
CA ASN A 91 11.34 -20.11 12.42
C ASN A 91 11.91 -19.82 11.01
N GLU A 92 13.21 -19.56 10.99
CA GLU A 92 14.03 -19.61 9.79
C GLU A 92 14.13 -21.06 9.29
N GLY A 93 14.05 -21.27 7.97
CA GLY A 93 14.61 -22.47 7.35
C GLY A 93 13.77 -23.73 7.36
N GLU A 94 12.53 -23.69 6.86
CA GLU A 94 11.88 -24.89 6.32
C GLU A 94 11.32 -24.59 4.93
N THR A 95 11.68 -25.47 4.00
CA THR A 95 11.26 -25.49 2.61
C THR A 95 9.75 -25.24 2.50
N ALA A 96 9.41 -24.16 1.79
CA ALA A 96 8.05 -23.77 1.46
C ALA A 96 7.38 -24.82 0.55
N GLU A 97 6.97 -25.95 1.12
CA GLU A 97 6.00 -26.84 0.50
C GLU A 97 4.65 -26.12 0.44
N GLU A 98 4.34 -25.60 -0.74
CA GLU A 98 3.03 -25.62 -1.40
C GLU A 98 1.76 -25.43 -0.53
N LYS A 99 1.78 -24.58 0.50
CA LYS A 99 0.56 -24.02 1.08
C LYS A 99 0.04 -22.87 0.21
N SER A 100 -0.59 -23.29 -0.89
CA SER A 100 -1.66 -22.60 -1.61
C SER A 100 -1.35 -21.19 -2.13
N HIS A 101 -1.12 -21.16 -3.44
CA HIS A 101 -1.15 -20.03 -4.38
C HIS A 101 -2.49 -19.25 -4.45
N ASN A 102 -3.34 -19.26 -3.41
CA ASN A 102 -4.71 -18.73 -3.54
C ASN A 102 -4.87 -17.25 -3.18
N TRP A 103 -3.80 -16.56 -2.82
CA TRP A 103 -3.89 -15.13 -2.59
C TRP A 103 -3.60 -14.33 -3.85
N GLN A 104 -4.39 -13.28 -4.09
CA GLN A 104 -4.20 -12.40 -5.25
C GLN A 104 -4.75 -11.00 -4.99
N PHE A 105 -4.07 -10.01 -5.59
CA PHE A 105 -4.66 -8.70 -5.87
C PHE A 105 -5.35 -8.77 -7.22
N ARG A 106 -6.65 -8.51 -7.25
CA ARG A 106 -7.41 -8.44 -8.50
C ARG A 106 -7.33 -7.05 -9.12
N ARG A 107 -7.35 -6.03 -8.28
CA ARG A 107 -7.30 -4.63 -8.72
C ARG A 107 -6.81 -3.74 -7.58
N VAL A 108 -6.05 -2.72 -7.95
CA VAL A 108 -5.69 -1.60 -7.09
C VAL A 108 -6.08 -0.32 -7.81
N TRP A 109 -6.75 0.59 -7.10
CA TRP A 109 -7.04 1.93 -7.61
C TRP A 109 -6.82 2.97 -6.54
N ILE A 110 -6.50 4.16 -7.02
CA ILE A 110 -6.19 5.31 -6.19
C ILE A 110 -6.99 6.50 -6.68
N GLU A 111 -7.61 7.16 -5.72
CA GLU A 111 -8.21 8.47 -5.91
C GLU A 111 -7.46 9.46 -5.02
N ALA A 112 -6.96 10.53 -5.62
CA ALA A 112 -6.17 11.53 -4.95
C ALA A 112 -6.90 12.88 -5.03
N TRP A 113 -6.99 13.57 -3.90
CA TRP A 113 -7.47 14.93 -3.82
C TRP A 113 -6.38 15.81 -3.25
N GLY A 114 -6.44 17.09 -3.57
CA GLY A 114 -5.49 18.06 -3.09
C GLY A 114 -5.84 19.46 -3.51
N LYS A 115 -4.99 20.39 -3.09
CA LYS A 115 -5.05 21.79 -3.49
C LYS A 115 -3.87 22.10 -4.40
N MET A 116 -4.15 22.86 -5.46
CA MET A 116 -3.07 23.48 -6.21
C MET A 116 -2.51 24.65 -5.39
N PRO A 117 -1.18 24.87 -5.43
CA PRO A 117 -0.58 26.03 -4.82
C PRO A 117 -1.11 27.29 -5.52
N GLU A 118 -1.39 28.34 -4.74
CA GLU A 118 -1.79 29.66 -5.24
C GLU A 118 -0.65 30.38 -5.98
#